data_AF-A0A1I5PSM1-F1
#
_entry.id   AF-A0A1I5PSM1-F1
#
_cell.length_a   1.000
_cell.length_b   1.000
_cell.length_c   1.000
_cell.angle_alpha   90.00
_cell.angle_beta   90.00
_cell.angle_gamma   90.00
#
_symmetry.space_group_name_H-M   'P 1'
#
loop_
_entity.id
_entity.type
_entity.pdbx_description
1 polymer ?
#
loop_
_entity_poly.entity_id
_entity_poly.type
_entity_poly.pdbx_seq_one_letter_code
_entity_poly.pdbx_strand_id
1 'polypeptide(L)' 'MASIENWEELLSYLLDRGFIHSASNTQVEYFSSGVSGTAAMASEGGAQILVKQALARLKVAEPWECAPQRLRVEI' A
#
# COMPACT_ATOMS: atom_id res chain seq x y z
N MET A 1 -0.80 -8.76 -10.03
CA MET A 1 -0.35 -8.44 -8.66
C MET A 1 -0.94 -7.09 -8.34
N ALA A 2 -1.75 -6.95 -7.30
CA ALA A 2 -2.42 -5.69 -6.98
C ALA A 2 -1.37 -4.60 -6.66
N SER A 3 -1.51 -3.43 -7.24
CA SER A 3 -0.74 -2.22 -6.93
C SER A 3 -1.52 -1.38 -5.94
N ILE A 4 -0.93 -1.08 -4.78
CA ILE A 4 -1.61 -0.23 -3.80
C ILE A 4 -1.58 1.26 -4.19
N GLU A 5 -0.84 1.64 -5.25
CA GLU A 5 -0.92 2.99 -5.82
C GLU A 5 -2.23 3.21 -6.62
N ASN A 6 -2.89 2.12 -7.02
CA ASN A 6 -4.21 2.16 -7.64
C ASN A 6 -5.29 2.02 -6.57
N TRP A 7 -6.15 3.04 -6.47
CA TRP A 7 -7.24 3.07 -5.49
C TRP A 7 -8.21 1.90 -5.62
N GLU A 8 -8.57 1.49 -6.84
CA GLU A 8 -9.53 0.41 -7.05
C GLU A 8 -8.94 -0.93 -6.60
N GLU A 9 -7.67 -1.17 -6.96
CA GLU A 9 -6.96 -2.40 -6.60
C GLU A 9 -6.69 -2.48 -5.09
N LEU A 10 -6.36 -1.35 -4.44
CA LEU A 10 -6.19 -1.28 -3.00
C LEU A 10 -7.51 -1.60 -2.27
N LEU A 11 -8.61 -0.95 -2.64
CA LEU A 11 -9.89 -1.18 -1.96
C LEU A 11 -10.42 -2.58 -2.19
N SER A 12 -10.29 -3.12 -3.42
CA SER A 12 -10.63 -4.52 -3.68
C SER A 12 -9.81 -5.44 -2.78
N TYR A 13 -8.50 -5.23 -2.67
CA TYR A 13 -7.64 -6.04 -1.82
C TYR A 13 -8.03 -5.95 -0.34
N LEU A 14 -8.35 -4.75 0.16
CA LEU A 14 -8.75 -4.56 1.56
C LEU A 14 -10.12 -5.17 1.88
N LEU A 15 -11.08 -5.07 0.95
CA LEU A 15 -12.39 -5.71 1.06
C LEU A 15 -12.27 -7.24 1.07
N ASP A 16 -11.52 -7.79 0.11
CA ASP A 16 -11.32 -9.25 -0.01
C ASP A 16 -10.65 -9.84 1.25
N ARG A 17 -9.87 -9.02 1.96
CA ARG A 17 -9.20 -9.40 3.21
C ARG A 17 -10.02 -9.11 4.47
N GLY A 18 -11.17 -8.45 4.33
CA GLY A 18 -12.05 -8.08 5.45
C GLY A 18 -11.48 -6.98 6.35
N PHE A 19 -10.54 -6.18 5.85
CA PHE A 19 -9.95 -5.06 6.59
C PHE A 19 -10.81 -3.79 6.58
N ILE A 20 -11.67 -3.67 5.56
CA ILE A 20 -12.71 -2.67 5.44
C ILE A 20 -14.01 -3.36 5.02
N HIS A 21 -15.14 -2.69 5.18
CA HIS A 21 -16.47 -3.24 4.87
C HIS A 21 -17.20 -2.51 3.74
N SER A 22 -16.76 -1.30 3.37
CA SER A 22 -17.36 -0.49 2.33
C SER A 22 -16.31 0.38 1.62
N ALA A 23 -16.12 0.11 0.33
CA ALA A 23 -15.25 0.95 -0.51
C ALA A 23 -15.71 2.41 -0.56
N SER A 24 -17.03 2.67 -0.59
CA SER A 24 -17.57 4.03 -0.70
C SER A 24 -17.40 4.86 0.57
N ASN A 25 -17.25 4.21 1.73
CA ASN A 25 -17.08 4.86 3.02
C ASN A 25 -15.62 4.88 3.48
N THR A 26 -14.71 4.35 2.66
CA THR A 26 -13.28 4.29 2.96
C THR A 26 -12.56 5.48 2.34
N GLN A 27 -11.87 6.25 3.18
CA GLN A 27 -10.96 7.30 2.72
C GLN A 27 -9.55 6.73 2.60
N VAL A 28 -8.83 7.10 1.54
CA VAL A 28 -7.44 6.67 1.34
C VAL A 28 -6.53 7.88 1.20
N GLU A 29 -5.49 7.93 2.02
CA GLU A 29 -4.40 8.90 1.92
C GLU A 29 -3.12 8.18 1.47
N TYR A 30 -2.43 8.72 0.45
CA TYR A 30 -1.21 8.12 -0.10
C TYR A 30 0.05 8.85 0.37
N PHE A 31 1.05 8.10 0.81
CA PHE A 31 2.37 8.60 1.19
C PHE A 31 3.42 8.12 0.17
N SER A 32 3.68 8.95 -0.84
CA SER A 32 4.49 8.58 -2.02
C SER A 32 5.94 9.08 -2.01
N SER A 33 6.37 9.79 -0.96
CA SER A 33 7.74 10.33 -0.83
C SER A 33 8.81 9.26 -0.53
N GLY A 34 8.38 8.04 -0.20
CA GLY A 34 9.27 6.92 0.10
C GLY A 34 10.02 6.42 -1.15
N VAL A 35 11.30 6.13 -0.97
CA VAL A 35 12.16 5.62 -2.05
C VAL A 35 11.95 4.12 -2.31
N SER A 36 11.75 3.35 -1.25
CA SER A 36 11.73 1.89 -1.32
C SER A 36 10.33 1.30 -1.44
N GLY A 37 9.28 2.06 -1.13
CA GLY A 37 7.94 1.51 -1.06
C GLY A 37 6.89 2.58 -1.30
N THR A 38 5.68 2.11 -1.48
CA THR A 38 4.47 2.92 -1.41
C THR A 38 3.81 2.63 -0.07
N ALA A 39 3.27 3.65 0.58
CA ALA A 39 2.41 3.49 1.74
C ALA A 39 1.10 4.25 1.52
N ALA A 40 0.01 3.73 2.09
CA ALA A 40 -1.29 4.36 2.09
C ALA A 40 -1.98 4.12 3.44
N MET A 41 -2.74 5.10 3.92
CA MET A 41 -3.65 4.93 5.06
C MET A 41 -5.07 4.77 4.53
N ALA A 42 -5.72 3.66 4.85
CA ALA A 42 -7.15 3.48 4.65
C ALA A 42 -7.89 3.76 5.97
N SER A 43 -8.92 4.59 5.93
CA SER A 43 -9.73 4.95 7.11
C SER A 43 -11.20 4.67 6.86
N GLU A 44 -11.85 3.91 7.75
CA GLU A 44 -13.29 3.60 7.70
C GLU A 44 -13.87 3.64 9.12
N GLY A 45 -14.94 4.41 9.34
CA GLY A 45 -15.67 4.40 10.62
C GLY A 45 -14.83 4.75 11.85
N GLY A 46 -13.72 5.48 11.69
CA GLY A 46 -12.77 5.81 12.77
C GLY A 46 -11.67 4.77 12.98
N ALA A 47 -11.73 3.61 12.34
CA ALA A 47 -10.62 2.67 12.25
C ALA A 47 -9.65 3.11 11.15
N GLN A 48 -8.36 2.85 11.36
CA GLN A 48 -7.29 3.20 10.42
C GLN A 48 -6.36 2.02 10.20
N ILE A 49 -5.96 1.79 8.95
CA ILE A 49 -5.05 0.73 8.55
C ILE A 49 -3.98 1.32 7.63
N LEU A 50 -2.72 1.16 8.02
CA LEU A 50 -1.58 1.50 7.18
C LEU A 50 -1.22 0.30 6.30
N VAL A 51 -1.21 0.52 4.99
CA VAL A 51 -0.85 -0.46 3.97
C VAL A 51 0.47 -0.07 3.37
N LYS A 52 1.40 -1.02 3.26
CA LYS A 52 2.73 -0.79 2.68
C LYS A 52 3.06 -1.84 1.64
N GLN A 53 3.60 -1.40 0.51
CA GLN A 53 4.06 -2.24 -0.59
C GLN A 53 5.50 -1.92 -0.95
N ALA A 54 6.36 -2.93 -0.94
CA ALA A 54 7.75 -2.82 -1.35
C ALA A 54 7.86 -2.74 -2.88
N LEU A 55 8.63 -1.78 -3.37
CA LEU A 55 9.00 -1.70 -4.78
C LEU A 55 10.16 -2.65 -5.08
N ALA A 56 10.09 -3.32 -6.24
CA ALA A 56 11.19 -4.13 -6.76
C ALA A 56 12.34 -3.24 -7.28
N ARG A 57 11.99 -2.10 -7.88
CA ARG A 57 12.93 -1.06 -8.31
C ARG A 57 12.72 0.19 -7.47
N LEU A 58 13.76 0.65 -6.79
CA LEU A 58 13.70 1.81 -5.90
C LEU A 58 13.58 3.12 -6.70
N LYS A 59 12.89 4.11 -6.13
CA LYS A 59 12.72 5.47 -6.66
C LYS A 59 13.99 6.31 -6.41
N VAL A 60 15.14 5.86 -6.90
CA VAL A 60 16.44 6.58 -6.86
C VAL A 60 16.94 6.91 -8.26
N ALA A 61 17.90 7.84 -8.36
CA ALA A 61 18.41 8.32 -9.64
C ALA A 61 19.09 7.20 -10.47
N GLU A 62 19.85 6.33 -9.81
CA GLU A 62 20.47 5.18 -10.45
C GLU A 62 19.59 3.93 -10.34
N PRO A 63 19.64 2.99 -11.30
CA PRO A 63 18.90 1.75 -11.19
C PRO A 63 19.34 0.95 -9.95
N TRP A 64 18.44 0.81 -8.98
CA TRP A 64 18.64 -0.04 -7.80
C TRP A 64 17.45 -0.99 -7.64
N GLU A 65 17.74 -2.28 -7.73
CA GLU A 65 16.76 -3.35 -7.53
C GLU A 65 16.89 -3.98 -6.15
N CYS A 66 15.75 -4.34 -5.56
CA CYS A 66 15.70 -5.03 -4.29
C CYS A 66 14.50 -5.96 -4.23
N ALA A 67 14.70 -7.18 -3.73
CA ALA A 67 13.65 -8.18 -3.58
C ALA A 67 12.48 -7.62 -2.72
N PRO A 68 11.23 -7.60 -3.24
CA PRO A 68 10.07 -7.14 -2.47
C PRO A 68 9.80 -7.97 -1.21
N GLN A 69 10.29 -9.21 -1.17
CA GLN A 69 10.18 -10.12 -0.03
C GLN A 69 10.84 -9.56 1.24
N ARG A 70 11.69 -8.53 1.15
CA ARG A 70 12.25 -7.82 2.31
C ARG A 70 11.18 -7.29 3.26
N LEU A 71 9.97 -7.03 2.75
CA LEU A 71 8.85 -6.57 3.56
C LEU A 71 8.44 -7.61 4.63
N ARG A 72 8.83 -8.89 4.47
CA ARG A 72 8.69 -9.94 5.50
C ARG A 72 9.63 -9.78 6.70
N VAL A 73 10.70 -9.02 6.56
CA VAL A 73 11.67 -8.75 7.63
C VAL A 73 11.35 -7.43 8.34
N GLU A 74 10.64 -6.52 7.65
CA GLU A 74 10.25 -5.21 8.18
C GLU A 74 9.08 -5.29 9.20
N ILE A 75 8.23 -6.32 9.07
CA ILE A 75 7.03 -6.55 9.90
C ILE A 75 7.39 -7.32 11.17
#